data_AF-A0A8S4RG76-F1
#
_entry.id   AF-A0A8S4RG76-F1
#
_cell.length_a   1.000
_cell.length_b   1.000
_cell.length_c   1.000
_cell.angle_alpha   90.00
_cell.angle_beta   90.00
_cell.angle_gamma   90.00
#
_symmetry.space_group_name_H-M   'P 1'
#
loop_
_entity.id
_entity.type
_entity.pdbx_description
1 polymer ?
#
loop_
_entity_poly.entity_id
_entity_poly.type
_entity_poly.pdbx_seq_one_letter_code
_entity_poly.pdbx_strand_id
1 'polypeptide(L)'
;MDKKKNTLYGQCRFCLLNGHHKDIMKEYYVNGSREVYIDIFMECFNLYLSTNNILSTLICASCVQRLREANDFRTMVVNTEQQLLATLNEKDTVFINVGDLHGLEIKVEPQAVKLEPAENIIDCDYTSYEEADENGESIALRES
;
A
#
# COMPACT_ATOMS: atom_id res chain seq x y z
N MET A 1 29.61 23.78 4.81
CA MET A 1 28.63 23.96 3.71
C MET A 1 27.24 23.69 4.26
N ASP A 2 26.51 24.75 4.57
CA ASP A 2 25.21 24.72 5.25
C ASP A 2 24.12 24.00 4.45
N LYS A 3 23.89 22.72 4.77
CA LYS A 3 22.87 21.83 4.17
C LYS A 3 21.42 22.16 4.60
N LYS A 4 21.09 23.41 4.95
CA LYS A 4 19.75 23.82 5.44
C LYS A 4 18.95 24.72 4.48
N LYS A 5 19.22 24.67 3.17
CA LYS A 5 18.61 25.61 2.19
C LYS A 5 17.37 25.13 1.42
N ASN A 6 16.78 23.96 1.74
CA ASN A 6 15.71 23.37 0.92
C ASN A 6 14.44 22.95 1.68
N THR A 7 14.19 23.56 2.84
CA THR A 7 12.98 23.34 3.62
C THR A 7 12.36 24.66 4.09
N LEU A 8 11.03 24.68 4.22
CA LEU A 8 10.24 25.80 4.74
C LEU A 8 9.52 25.37 6.01
N TYR A 9 9.32 26.29 6.96
CA TYR A 9 8.52 26.00 8.15
C TYR A 9 7.04 26.05 7.81
N GLY A 10 6.29 25.02 8.18
CA GLY A 10 4.84 24.97 8.02
C GLY A 10 4.27 23.59 8.28
N GLN A 11 3.04 23.37 7.86
CA GLN A 11 2.30 22.13 8.09
C GLN A 11 2.55 21.11 6.97
N CYS A 12 2.79 19.84 7.28
CA CYS A 12 2.85 18.78 6.28
C CYS A 12 1.47 18.54 5.66
N ARG A 13 1.38 18.50 4.33
CA ARG A 13 0.14 18.27 3.58
C ARG A 13 -0.48 16.90 3.84
N PHE A 14 0.33 15.89 4.17
CA PHE A 14 -0.14 14.51 4.30
C PHE A 14 -0.47 14.10 5.73
N CYS A 15 0.21 14.66 6.73
CA CYS A 15 0.01 14.28 8.14
C CYS A 15 -0.30 15.44 9.08
N LEU A 16 -0.38 16.66 8.56
CA LEU A 16 -0.72 17.89 9.30
C LEU A 16 0.25 18.27 10.43
N LEU A 17 1.41 17.60 10.55
CA LEU A 17 2.46 17.96 11.51
C LEU A 17 3.21 19.23 11.09
N ASN A 18 3.42 20.15 12.03
CA ASN A 18 4.22 21.37 11.82
C ASN A 18 5.72 21.08 11.92
N GLY A 19 6.53 21.75 11.10
CA GLY A 19 7.98 21.62 11.12
C GLY A 19 8.65 22.19 9.87
N HIS A 20 9.95 21.94 9.72
CA HIS A 20 10.70 22.30 8.51
C HIS A 20 10.63 21.19 7.47
N HIS A 21 9.88 21.45 6.41
CA HIS A 21 9.44 20.46 5.45
C HIS A 21 9.88 20.83 4.03
N LYS A 22 9.95 19.83 3.16
CA LYS A 22 10.22 20.01 1.72
C LYS A 22 8.94 20.46 1.02
N ASP A 23 9.04 21.00 -0.19
CA ASP A 23 7.88 21.30 -1.03
C ASP A 23 7.57 20.09 -1.93
N ILE A 24 6.31 19.69 -2.08
CA ILE A 24 5.91 18.51 -2.86
C ILE A 24 6.07 18.69 -4.38
N MET A 25 6.03 19.94 -4.86
CA MET A 25 6.11 20.28 -6.28
C MET A 25 7.55 20.51 -6.75
N LYS A 26 8.50 20.62 -5.81
CA LYS A 26 9.90 20.88 -6.14
C LYS A 26 10.64 19.60 -6.53
N GLU A 27 11.60 19.74 -7.44
CA GLU A 27 12.53 18.69 -7.80
C GLU A 27 13.62 18.48 -6.74
N TYR A 28 13.87 17.21 -6.42
CA TYR A 28 14.95 16.76 -5.55
C TYR A 28 15.78 15.71 -6.26
N TYR A 29 17.06 15.62 -5.91
CA TYR A 29 17.94 14.58 -6.41
C TYR A 29 18.42 13.73 -5.25
N VAL A 30 18.12 12.43 -5.31
CA VAL A 30 18.47 11.44 -4.29
C VAL A 30 19.18 10.29 -4.98
N ASN A 31 20.43 10.04 -4.60
CA ASN A 31 21.28 9.01 -5.22
C ASN A 31 21.38 9.14 -6.76
N GLY A 32 21.29 10.36 -7.29
CA GLY A 32 21.31 10.63 -8.74
C GLY A 32 19.93 10.58 -9.42
N SER A 33 18.89 10.07 -8.74
CA SER A 33 17.53 10.01 -9.26
C SER A 33 16.77 11.31 -8.97
N ARG A 34 16.09 11.84 -9.99
CA ARG A 34 15.17 12.99 -9.86
C ARG A 34 13.87 12.50 -9.22
N GLU A 35 13.46 13.16 -8.15
CA GLU A 35 12.20 12.94 -7.45
C GLU A 35 11.39 14.23 -7.38
N VAL A 36 10.11 14.15 -7.75
CA VAL A 36 9.10 15.17 -7.46
C VAL A 36 7.99 14.47 -6.69
N TYR A 37 7.77 14.87 -5.44
CA TYR A 37 6.93 14.07 -4.54
C TYR A 37 5.45 14.04 -4.96
N ILE A 38 4.95 15.10 -5.62
CA ILE A 38 3.59 15.07 -6.16
C ILE A 38 3.46 14.03 -7.29
N ASP A 39 4.46 13.89 -8.15
CA ASP A 39 4.45 12.94 -9.26
C ASP A 39 4.42 11.51 -8.71
N ILE A 40 5.31 11.22 -7.74
CA ILE A 40 5.35 9.91 -7.06
C ILE A 40 4.02 9.62 -6.35
N PHE A 41 3.40 10.62 -5.71
CA PHE A 41 2.10 10.46 -5.05
C PHE A 41 0.98 10.12 -6.05
N MET A 42 0.88 10.87 -7.15
CA MET A 42 -0.15 10.63 -8.18
C MET A 42 0.03 9.26 -8.83
N GLU A 43 1.28 8.88 -9.12
CA GLU A 43 1.60 7.57 -9.67
C GLU A 43 1.21 6.46 -8.67
N CYS A 44 1.60 6.61 -7.41
CA CYS A 44 1.43 5.58 -6.40
C CYS A 44 -0.02 5.34 -6.00
N PHE A 45 -0.81 6.41 -5.83
CA PHE A 45 -2.16 6.31 -5.27
C PHE A 45 -3.28 6.55 -6.28
N ASN A 46 -2.97 7.04 -7.48
CA ASN A 46 -3.96 7.49 -8.46
C ASN A 46 -4.98 8.50 -7.86
N LEU A 47 -4.48 9.39 -7.00
CA LEU A 47 -5.26 10.44 -6.33
C LEU A 47 -4.76 11.82 -6.74
N TYR A 48 -5.66 12.80 -6.74
CA TYR A 48 -5.35 14.20 -7.02
C TYR A 48 -5.45 15.05 -5.75
N LEU A 49 -4.51 15.98 -5.57
CA LEU A 49 -4.56 16.96 -4.49
C LEU A 49 -5.23 18.25 -4.98
N SER A 50 -6.02 18.89 -4.12
CA SER A 50 -6.58 20.22 -4.39
C SER A 50 -5.47 21.26 -4.64
N THR A 51 -5.69 22.08 -5.68
CA THR A 51 -4.84 23.19 -6.11
C THR A 51 -5.09 24.50 -5.36
N ASN A 52 -5.95 24.49 -4.33
CA ASN A 52 -6.22 25.66 -3.50
C ASN A 52 -4.92 26.15 -2.83
N ASN A 53 -4.57 27.41 -3.09
CA ASN A 53 -3.33 28.05 -2.65
C ASN A 53 -3.22 28.30 -1.14
N ILE A 54 -4.31 28.14 -0.39
CA ILE A 54 -4.33 28.22 1.07
C ILE A 54 -3.80 26.92 1.69
N LEU A 55 -3.94 25.79 0.99
CA LEU A 55 -3.53 24.50 1.49
C LEU A 55 -2.00 24.32 1.35
N SER A 56 -1.38 23.71 2.35
CA SER A 56 0.07 23.50 2.37
C SER A 56 0.56 22.70 1.16
N THR A 57 1.69 23.11 0.60
CA THR A 57 2.46 22.35 -0.40
C THR A 57 3.63 21.59 0.23
N LEU A 58 3.71 21.52 1.56
CA LEU A 58 4.87 20.96 2.24
C LEU A 58 4.73 19.47 2.56
N ILE A 59 5.85 18.75 2.63
CA ILE A 59 5.93 17.33 3.02
C ILE A 59 7.07 17.09 4.01
N CYS A 60 6.75 16.43 5.13
CA CYS A 60 7.71 16.09 6.16
C CYS A 60 8.53 14.85 5.78
N ALA A 61 9.69 14.66 6.44
CA ALA A 61 10.60 13.56 6.16
C ALA A 61 9.96 12.17 6.34
N SER A 62 9.08 11.98 7.34
CA SER A 62 8.41 10.69 7.55
C SER A 62 7.34 10.39 6.50
N CYS A 63 6.71 11.41 5.91
CA CYS A 63 5.79 11.24 4.79
C CYS A 63 6.54 10.99 3.48
N VAL A 64 7.69 11.63 3.26
CA VAL A 64 8.58 11.30 2.13
C VAL A 64 9.01 9.85 2.18
N GLN A 65 9.45 9.36 3.35
CA GLN A 65 9.89 7.97 3.50
C GLN A 65 8.78 6.98 3.19
N ARG A 66 7.60 7.16 3.79
CA ARG A 66 6.42 6.31 3.53
C ARG A 66 5.96 6.36 2.08
N LEU A 67 6.06 7.53 1.44
CA LEU A 67 5.71 7.67 0.02
C LEU A 67 6.64 6.84 -0.87
N ARG A 68 7.95 6.85 -0.60
CA ARG A 68 8.92 6.03 -1.33
C ARG A 68 8.68 4.54 -1.10
N GLU A 69 8.50 4.13 0.16
CA GLU A 69 8.19 2.74 0.50
C GLU A 69 6.92 2.24 -0.20
N ALA A 70 5.87 3.06 -0.24
CA ALA A 70 4.64 2.73 -0.96
C ALA A 70 4.86 2.60 -2.47
N ASN A 71 5.67 3.48 -3.07
CA ASN A 71 5.97 3.43 -4.50
C ASN A 71 6.84 2.23 -4.88
N ASP A 72 7.83 1.90 -4.04
CA ASP A 72 8.67 0.72 -4.21
C ASP A 72 7.83 -0.56 -4.10
N PHE A 73 6.93 -0.61 -3.11
CA PHE A 73 5.98 -1.71 -2.95
C PHE A 73 5.06 -1.84 -4.17
N ARG A 74 4.48 -0.74 -4.66
CA ARG A 74 3.67 -0.73 -5.89
C ARG A 74 4.45 -1.26 -7.09
N THR A 75 5.69 -0.79 -7.27
CA THR A 75 6.56 -1.23 -8.37
C THR A 75 6.83 -2.73 -8.29
N MET A 76 7.09 -3.25 -7.08
CA MET A 76 7.25 -4.69 -6.85
C MET A 76 5.99 -5.46 -7.26
N VAL A 77 4.81 -5.06 -6.76
CA VAL A 77 3.54 -5.73 -7.09
C VAL A 77 3.28 -5.73 -8.60
N VAL A 78 3.45 -4.58 -9.27
CA VAL A 78 3.26 -4.46 -10.73
C VAL A 78 4.20 -5.39 -11.49
N ASN A 79 5.49 -5.40 -11.14
CA ASN A 79 6.48 -6.24 -11.81
C ASN A 79 6.23 -7.73 -11.59
N THR A 80 5.85 -8.13 -10.38
CA THR A 80 5.52 -9.52 -10.06
C THR A 80 4.26 -9.96 -10.82
N GLU A 81 3.22 -9.12 -10.85
CA GLU A 81 2.00 -9.42 -11.59
C GLU A 81 2.27 -9.59 -13.10
N GLN A 82 3.07 -8.70 -13.70
CA GLN A 82 3.48 -8.83 -15.10
C GLN A 82 4.20 -10.17 -15.38
N GLN A 83 5.07 -10.61 -14.47
CA GLN A 83 5.77 -11.89 -14.61
C GLN A 83 4.80 -13.08 -14.49
N LEU A 84 3.86 -13.03 -13.54
CA LEU A 84 2.84 -14.08 -13.38
C LEU A 84 1.94 -14.18 -14.61
N LEU A 85 1.45 -13.05 -15.12
CA LEU A 85 0.62 -13.01 -16.32
C LEU A 85 1.34 -13.52 -17.56
N ALA A 86 2.64 -13.25 -17.70
CA ALA A 86 3.45 -13.77 -18.81
C ALA A 86 3.56 -15.31 -18.83
N THR A 87 3.26 -15.99 -17.72
CA THR A 87 3.22 -17.46 -17.64
C THR A 87 1.87 -18.08 -17.99
N LEU A 88 0.80 -17.28 -18.08
CA LEU A 88 -0.55 -17.76 -18.37
C LEU A 88 -0.84 -17.70 -19.87
N ASN A 89 -1.55 -18.70 -20.39
CA ASN A 89 -2.15 -18.62 -21.73
C ASN A 89 -3.42 -17.75 -21.61
N GLU A 90 -3.55 -16.71 -22.44
CA GLU A 90 -4.45 -15.54 -22.37
C GLU A 90 -5.97 -15.77 -22.15
N LYS A 91 -6.46 -17.01 -22.00
CA LYS A 91 -7.89 -17.33 -22.12
C LYS A 91 -8.75 -17.11 -20.87
N ASP A 92 -8.16 -16.92 -19.69
CA ASP A 92 -8.92 -16.91 -18.43
C ASP A 92 -8.60 -15.74 -17.46
N THR A 93 -7.96 -14.66 -17.90
CA THR A 93 -7.58 -13.54 -17.00
C THR A 93 -8.67 -12.47 -16.89
N VAL A 94 -9.13 -12.20 -15.65
CA VAL A 94 -10.02 -11.08 -15.32
C VAL A 94 -9.26 -10.07 -14.46
N PHE A 95 -9.20 -8.82 -14.91
CA PHE A 95 -8.57 -7.73 -14.16
C PHE A 95 -9.62 -6.99 -13.32
N ILE A 96 -9.37 -6.86 -12.02
CA ILE A 96 -10.21 -6.06 -11.12
C ILE A 96 -9.43 -4.81 -10.73
N ASN A 97 -9.84 -3.65 -11.27
CA ASN A 97 -9.42 -2.37 -10.73
C ASN A 97 -10.39 -1.96 -9.61
N VAL A 98 -9.93 -1.96 -8.37
CA VAL A 98 -10.75 -1.55 -7.19
C VAL A 98 -10.92 -0.02 -7.11
N GLY A 99 -10.31 0.73 -8.05
CA GLY A 99 -10.20 2.19 -8.04
C GLY A 99 -11.42 2.99 -8.49
N ASP A 100 -12.66 2.54 -8.22
CA ASP A 100 -13.86 3.38 -8.42
C ASP A 100 -14.84 3.26 -7.25
N LEU A 101 -14.38 3.67 -6.06
CA LEU A 101 -15.21 3.86 -4.87
C LEU A 101 -15.81 5.27 -4.85
N HIS A 102 -16.49 5.67 -5.91
CA HIS A 102 -17.42 6.78 -5.91
C HIS A 102 -18.77 6.33 -6.53
N GLY A 103 -19.59 5.64 -5.73
CA GLY A 103 -21.05 5.62 -5.93
C GLY A 103 -21.67 4.57 -6.86
N LEU A 104 -21.09 3.37 -7.00
CA LEU A 104 -21.76 2.25 -7.68
C LEU A 104 -22.66 1.46 -6.71
N GLU A 105 -23.98 1.69 -6.79
CA GLU A 105 -24.97 0.68 -6.38
C GLU A 105 -24.89 -0.50 -7.37
N ILE A 106 -24.09 -1.51 -7.05
CA ILE A 106 -24.07 -2.76 -7.80
C ILE A 106 -25.30 -3.57 -7.36
N LYS A 107 -26.39 -3.49 -8.13
CA LYS A 107 -27.44 -4.52 -8.08
C LYS A 107 -26.88 -5.80 -8.69
N VAL A 108 -26.36 -6.67 -7.84
CA VAL A 108 -26.02 -8.04 -8.23
C VAL A 108 -27.35 -8.81 -8.35
N GLU A 109 -27.77 -9.14 -9.57
CA GLU A 109 -28.78 -10.19 -9.76
C GLU A 109 -28.10 -11.55 -9.51
N PRO A 110 -28.60 -12.38 -8.57
CA PRO A 110 -28.04 -13.71 -8.36
C PRO A 110 -28.38 -14.60 -9.56
N GLN A 111 -27.38 -15.06 -10.29
CA GLN A 111 -27.56 -16.22 -11.17
C GLN A 111 -27.41 -17.49 -10.32
N ALA A 112 -28.46 -18.30 -10.29
CA ALA A 112 -28.54 -19.52 -9.52
C ALA A 112 -27.51 -20.55 -10.04
N VAL A 113 -26.44 -20.77 -9.29
CA VAL A 113 -25.52 -21.88 -9.51
C VAL A 113 -26.14 -23.13 -8.90
N LYS A 114 -26.46 -24.12 -9.75
CA LYS A 114 -26.85 -25.47 -9.31
C LYS A 114 -25.65 -26.12 -8.61
N LEU A 115 -25.77 -26.35 -7.31
CA LEU A 115 -24.83 -27.17 -6.55
C LEU A 115 -25.16 -28.66 -6.74
N GLU A 116 -24.20 -29.45 -7.20
CA GLU A 116 -24.15 -30.90 -6.98
C GLU A 116 -23.30 -31.15 -5.73
N PRO A 117 -23.67 -32.09 -4.83
CA PRO A 117 -22.97 -32.27 -3.56
C PRO A 117 -21.77 -33.20 -3.75
N ALA A 118 -20.58 -32.72 -3.41
CA ALA A 118 -19.43 -33.56 -3.14
C ALA A 118 -19.04 -33.39 -1.67
N GLU A 119 -19.48 -34.35 -0.86
CA GLU A 119 -18.96 -34.57 0.48
C GLU A 119 -17.48 -34.96 0.38
N ASN A 120 -16.62 -34.24 1.09
CA ASN A 120 -15.44 -34.79 1.75
C ASN A 120 -14.90 -33.71 2.71
N ILE A 121 -15.23 -33.90 3.99
CA ILE A 121 -14.73 -33.12 5.11
C ILE A 121 -13.23 -33.42 5.23
N ILE A 122 -12.37 -32.43 5.01
CA ILE A 122 -10.99 -32.47 5.48
C ILE A 122 -10.91 -31.50 6.65
N ASP A 123 -10.86 -32.11 7.83
CA ASP A 123 -10.60 -31.52 9.14
C ASP A 123 -9.19 -30.89 9.14
N CYS A 124 -9.11 -29.57 9.04
CA CYS A 124 -7.85 -28.85 9.12
C CYS A 124 -7.67 -28.34 10.56
N ASP A 125 -6.99 -29.18 11.35
CA ASP A 125 -6.45 -28.88 12.67
C ASP A 125 -5.56 -27.63 12.61
N TYR A 126 -6.05 -26.57 13.25
CA TYR A 126 -5.41 -25.27 13.41
C TYR A 126 -4.36 -25.38 14.50
N THR A 127 -3.13 -25.74 14.13
CA THR A 127 -2.01 -25.71 15.07
C THR A 127 -1.59 -24.27 15.35
N SER A 128 -1.86 -23.83 16.58
CA SER A 128 -1.42 -22.57 17.16
C SER A 128 0.11 -22.48 17.23
N TYR A 129 0.66 -21.35 16.81
CA TYR A 129 2.07 -21.02 16.95
C TYR A 129 2.47 -20.96 18.43
N GLU A 130 3.46 -21.76 18.84
CA GLU A 130 4.12 -21.62 20.14
C GLU A 130 5.17 -20.49 20.04
N GLU A 131 5.01 -19.47 20.88
CA GLU A 131 6.05 -18.50 21.17
C GLU A 131 7.10 -19.18 22.06
N ALA A 132 8.32 -19.32 21.56
CA ALA A 132 9.46 -19.77 22.37
C ALA A 132 9.98 -18.58 23.18
N ASP A 133 9.83 -18.63 24.51
CA ASP A 133 10.61 -17.81 25.43
C ASP A 133 11.90 -18.53 25.85
N GLU A 134 12.93 -17.75 26.20
CA GLU A 134 14.33 -18.17 26.32
C GLU A 134 14.65 -19.09 27.53
N ASN A 135 13.65 -19.75 28.14
CA ASN A 135 13.85 -20.50 29.38
C ASN A 135 13.38 -21.97 29.36
N GLY A 136 13.11 -22.56 28.19
CA GLY A 136 13.24 -24.02 27.98
C GLY A 136 12.49 -24.96 28.93
N GLU A 137 11.28 -24.60 29.39
CA GLU A 137 10.40 -25.51 30.12
C GLU A 137 9.02 -25.62 29.42
N SER A 138 8.72 -26.82 28.92
CA SER A 138 7.45 -27.17 28.27
C SER A 138 6.34 -27.28 29.32
N ILE A 139 5.30 -26.46 29.19
CA ILE A 139 4.08 -26.53 30.01
C ILE A 139 2.98 -27.23 29.22
N ALA A 140 2.86 -28.54 29.43
CA ALA A 140 1.68 -29.30 29.04
C ALA A 140 0.57 -29.08 30.08
N LEU A 141 -0.45 -28.29 29.76
CA LEU A 141 -1.66 -28.21 30.57
C LEU A 141 -2.74 -29.13 29.99
N ARG A 142 -2.97 -30.21 30.74
CA ARG A 142 -4.00 -31.22 30.57
C ARG A 142 -5.27 -30.73 31.27
N GLU A 143 -6.37 -30.60 30.55
CA GLU A 143 -7.69 -30.31 31.14
C GLU A 143 -8.28 -31.56 31.79
N SER A 144 -8.59 -31.48 33.08
CA SER A 144 -9.69 -32.16 33.80
C SER A 144 -9.86 -31.51 35.17
#